data_AF-A0A943YY27-F1
#
_entry.id   AF-A0A943YY27-F1
#
_cell.length_a   1.000
_cell.length_b   1.000
_cell.length_c   1.000
_cell.angle_alpha   90.00
_cell.angle_beta   90.00
_cell.angle_gamma   90.00
#
_symmetry.space_group_name_H-M   'P 1'
#
loop_
_entity.id
_entity.type
_entity.pdbx_description
1 polymer ?
#
loop_
_entity_poly.entity_id
_entity_poly.type
_entity_poly.pdbx_seq_one_letter_code
_entity_poly.pdbx_strand_id
1 'polypeptide(L)'
;MRKLGVQDIEEIALGAALLGAGGGGDPYVGKLTAIGAVKECGDVTLIDVDELDDDAIVVPVASVGAPTILTEKGVGSNEFAKLLDMI
;
A
#
# COMPACT_ATOMS: atom_id res chain seq x y z
N MET A 1 2.56 16.28 -9.50
CA MET A 1 1.95 14.94 -9.71
C MET A 1 2.87 13.94 -10.40
N ARG A 2 3.49 13.07 -9.60
CA ARG A 2 4.34 11.95 -10.06
C ARG A 2 3.47 10.68 -10.09
N LYS A 3 3.65 9.83 -11.11
CA LYS A 3 2.93 8.55 -11.23
C LYS A 3 3.83 7.41 -10.77
N LEU A 4 3.27 6.44 -10.06
CA LEU A 4 3.94 5.23 -9.60
C LEU A 4 3.38 4.04 -10.37
N GLY A 5 4.24 3.43 -11.19
CA GLY A 5 3.95 2.22 -11.94
C GLY A 5 4.51 0.98 -11.24
N VAL A 6 4.45 -0.17 -11.93
CA VAL A 6 4.88 -1.46 -11.39
C VAL A 6 6.34 -1.45 -10.89
N GLN A 7 7.25 -0.83 -11.65
CA GLN A 7 8.66 -0.77 -11.26
C GLN A 7 8.86 0.05 -9.97
N ASP A 8 8.17 1.18 -9.83
CA ASP A 8 8.24 1.99 -8.62
C ASP A 8 7.79 1.20 -7.39
N ILE A 9 6.75 0.36 -7.52
CA ILE A 9 6.28 -0.51 -6.43
C ILE A 9 7.35 -1.53 -6.02
N GLU A 10 8.10 -2.10 -6.97
CA GLU A 10 9.20 -3.02 -6.65
C GLU A 10 10.34 -2.33 -5.90
N GLU A 11 10.70 -1.13 -6.33
CA GLU A 11 11.75 -0.33 -5.71
C GLU A 11 11.33 0.17 -4.31
N ILE A 12 10.09 0.61 -4.15
CA ILE A 12 9.50 0.99 -2.85
C ILE A 12 9.50 -0.21 -1.90
N ALA A 13 9.09 -1.39 -2.35
CA ALA A 13 9.07 -2.59 -1.51
C ALA A 13 10.47 -2.95 -0.99
N LEU A 14 11.49 -2.85 -1.85
CA LEU A 14 12.89 -3.08 -1.46
C LEU A 14 13.40 -2.02 -0.47
N GLY A 15 13.16 -0.74 -0.79
CA GLY A 15 13.57 0.37 0.06
C GLY A 15 12.88 0.34 1.43
N ALA A 16 11.58 0.03 1.46
CA ALA A 16 10.81 -0.11 2.69
C ALA A 16 11.32 -1.28 3.56
N ALA A 17 11.67 -2.41 2.95
CA ALA A 17 12.26 -3.53 3.70
C ALA A 17 13.61 -3.16 4.33
N LEU A 18 14.45 -2.40 3.61
CA LEU A 18 15.72 -1.89 4.13
C LEU A 18 15.51 -0.88 5.26
N LEU A 19 14.66 0.13 5.04
CA LEU A 19 14.40 1.21 5.99
C LEU A 19 13.58 0.74 7.20
N GLY A 20 12.85 -0.37 7.07
CA GLY A 20 12.09 -1.00 8.14
C GLY A 20 12.97 -1.67 9.21
N ALA A 21 14.28 -1.82 8.97
CA ALA A 21 15.25 -2.33 9.95
C ALA A 21 14.83 -3.66 10.63
N GLY A 22 14.18 -4.55 9.89
CA GLY A 22 13.68 -5.85 10.38
C GLY A 22 12.25 -5.83 10.92
N GLY A 23 11.60 -4.67 10.97
CA GLY A 23 10.17 -4.49 11.22
C GLY A 23 9.35 -4.26 9.94
N GLY A 24 8.09 -3.82 10.09
CA GLY A 24 7.22 -3.45 8.97
C GLY A 24 6.53 -4.61 8.24
N GLY A 25 6.94 -5.85 8.51
CA GLY A 25 6.41 -7.04 7.87
C GLY A 25 7.15 -7.41 6.57
N ASP A 26 6.96 -8.64 6.11
CA ASP A 26 7.50 -9.09 4.82
C ASP A 26 6.80 -8.33 3.67
N PRO A 27 7.54 -7.61 2.82
CA PRO A 27 6.95 -6.85 1.72
C PRO A 27 6.32 -7.73 0.63
N TYR A 28 6.60 -9.04 0.59
CA TYR A 28 6.25 -9.92 -0.52
C TYR A 28 4.76 -9.87 -0.90
N VAL A 29 3.87 -10.11 0.06
CA VAL A 29 2.42 -10.14 -0.20
C VAL A 29 1.91 -8.75 -0.58
N GLY A 30 2.27 -7.72 0.20
CA GLY A 30 1.84 -6.35 -0.07
C GLY A 30 2.29 -5.82 -1.43
N LYS A 31 3.53 -6.13 -1.83
CA LYS A 31 4.08 -5.81 -3.16
C LYS A 31 3.25 -6.45 -4.27
N LEU A 32 2.95 -7.74 -4.16
CA LEU A 32 2.16 -8.44 -5.18
C LEU A 32 0.74 -7.88 -5.29
N THR A 33 0.11 -7.57 -4.15
CA THR A 33 -1.20 -6.91 -4.12
C THR A 33 -1.17 -5.56 -4.82
N ALA A 34 -0.17 -4.72 -4.52
CA ALA A 34 -0.01 -3.40 -5.15
C ALA A 34 0.28 -3.49 -6.66
N ILE A 35 1.14 -4.43 -7.09
CA ILE A 35 1.40 -4.68 -8.52
C ILE A 35 0.12 -5.14 -9.23
N GLY A 36 -0.68 -6.00 -8.60
CA GLY A 36 -1.97 -6.44 -9.12
C GLY A 36 -2.91 -5.26 -9.35
N ALA A 37 -3.05 -4.40 -8.34
CA ALA A 37 -3.89 -3.20 -8.41
C ALA A 37 -3.41 -2.22 -9.49
N VAL A 38 -2.10 -1.96 -9.60
CA VAL A 38 -1.56 -1.08 -10.65
C VAL A 38 -1.82 -1.65 -12.06
N LYS A 39 -1.71 -2.97 -12.24
CA LYS A 39 -1.99 -3.62 -13.52
C LYS A 39 -3.47 -3.55 -13.91
N GLU A 40 -4.37 -3.60 -12.93
CA GLU A 40 -5.82 -3.58 -13.16
C GLU A 40 -6.38 -2.16 -13.29
N CYS A 41 -5.95 -1.24 -12.42
CA CYS A 41 -6.51 0.10 -12.28
C CYS A 41 -5.64 1.21 -12.90
N GLY A 42 -4.41 0.89 -13.29
CA GLY A 42 -3.42 1.86 -13.79
C GLY A 42 -2.53 2.46 -12.70
N ASP A 43 -1.64 3.35 -13.12
CA ASP A 43 -0.63 3.96 -12.24
C ASP A 43 -1.23 4.82 -11.12
N VAL A 44 -0.61 4.73 -9.94
CA VAL A 44 -1.02 5.47 -8.74
C VAL A 44 -0.46 6.90 -8.78
N THR A 45 -1.26 7.90 -8.43
CA THR A 45 -0.76 9.27 -8.24
C THR A 45 -0.10 9.40 -6.88
N LEU A 46 1.17 9.78 -6.86
CA LEU A 46 1.86 10.24 -5.66
C LEU A 46 1.58 11.72 -5.46
N ILE A 47 1.06 12.06 -4.29
CA ILE A 47 0.70 13.42 -3.85
C ILE A 47 1.73 13.88 -2.82
N ASP A 48 2.26 15.09 -2.99
CA ASP A 48 3.11 15.72 -1.97
C ASP A 48 2.27 16.25 -0.80
N VAL A 49 2.85 16.38 0.39
CA VAL A 49 2.13 16.89 1.57
C VAL A 49 1.64 18.32 1.32
N ASP A 50 2.42 19.13 0.60
CA ASP A 50 2.04 20.51 0.23
C ASP A 50 0.95 20.56 -0.87
N GLU A 51 0.67 19.44 -1.55
CA GLU A 51 -0.39 19.31 -2.56
C GLU A 51 -1.72 18.81 -1.95
N LEU A 52 -1.76 18.46 -0.66
CA LEU A 52 -2.95 17.94 0.01
C LEU A 52 -3.86 19.07 0.51
N ASP A 53 -5.17 18.99 0.23
CA ASP A 53 -6.14 19.97 0.71
C ASP A 53 -6.23 19.97 2.26
N ASP A 54 -6.41 21.14 2.87
CA ASP A 54 -6.48 21.31 4.33
C ASP A 54 -7.63 20.51 4.98
N ASP A 55 -8.71 20.26 4.23
CA ASP A 55 -9.88 19.49 4.65
C ASP A 55 -9.90 18.06 4.09
N ALA A 56 -8.79 17.60 3.49
CA ALA A 56 -8.68 16.26 2.96
C ALA A 56 -8.81 15.20 4.06
N ILE A 57 -9.56 14.13 3.75
CA ILE A 57 -9.68 12.98 4.63
C ILE A 57 -8.59 11.97 4.29
N VAL A 58 -7.68 11.75 5.24
CA VAL A 58 -6.60 10.78 5.12
C VAL A 58 -6.96 9.51 5.88
N VAL A 59 -7.01 8.38 5.17
CA VAL A 59 -7.30 7.07 5.73
C VAL A 59 -6.01 6.25 5.75
N PRO A 60 -5.29 6.16 6.88
CA PRO A 60 -4.09 5.34 6.96
C PRO A 60 -4.48 3.86 6.90
N VAL A 61 -3.89 3.15 5.95
CA VAL A 61 -4.12 1.72 5.74
C VAL A 61 -2.86 0.95 6.11
N ALA A 62 -2.98 0.07 7.10
CA ALA A 62 -1.91 -0.84 7.51
C ALA A 62 -2.49 -2.17 8.01
N SER A 63 -1.69 -3.22 7.93
CA SER A 63 -2.01 -4.54 8.51
C SER A 63 -1.32 -4.69 9.87
N VAL A 64 -2.03 -5.21 10.86
CA VAL A 64 -1.50 -5.55 12.18
C VAL A 64 -1.86 -6.99 12.51
N GLY A 65 -0.88 -7.78 12.96
CA GLY A 65 -1.09 -9.17 13.34
C GLY A 65 0.14 -10.04 13.10
N ALA A 66 -0.05 -11.37 13.14
CA ALA A 66 1.00 -12.33 12.84
C ALA A 66 1.33 -12.32 11.34
N PRO A 67 2.58 -12.08 10.93
CA PRO A 67 2.96 -12.05 9.51
C PRO A 67 2.63 -13.34 8.76
N THR A 68 2.68 -14.49 9.43
CA THR A 68 2.38 -15.79 8.84
C THR A 68 0.93 -15.91 8.35
N ILE A 69 -0.01 -15.21 8.98
CA ILE A 69 -1.42 -15.23 8.57
C ILE A 69 -1.60 -14.50 7.24
N LEU A 70 -0.83 -13.44 7.01
CA LEU A 70 -0.87 -12.70 5.75
C LEU A 70 -0.40 -13.57 4.58
N THR A 71 0.57 -14.45 4.79
CA THR A 71 1.02 -15.41 3.76
C THR A 71 0.05 -16.56 3.53
N GLU A 72 -0.76 -16.94 4.52
CA GLU A 72 -1.74 -18.03 4.41
C GLU A 72 -3.06 -17.57 3.78
N LYS A 73 -3.56 -16.39 4.17
CA LYS A 73 -4.89 -15.90 3.78
C LYS A 73 -4.85 -14.79 2.73
N GLY A 74 -3.72 -14.08 2.60
CA GLY A 74 -3.61 -12.90 1.75
C GLY A 74 -4.41 -11.70 2.28
N VAL A 75 -4.65 -10.75 1.40
CA VAL A 75 -5.47 -9.55 1.66
C VAL A 75 -6.80 -9.72 0.94
N GLY A 76 -7.91 -9.46 1.62
CA GLY A 76 -9.24 -9.49 1.00
C GLY A 76 -9.42 -8.34 0.02
N SER A 77 -10.08 -8.59 -1.12
CA SER A 77 -10.25 -7.60 -2.21
C SER A 77 -10.92 -6.29 -1.80
N ASN A 78 -11.81 -6.32 -0.80
CA ASN A 78 -12.60 -5.15 -0.38
C ASN A 78 -12.31 -4.68 1.05
N GLU A 79 -11.27 -5.20 1.72
CA GLU A 79 -11.02 -4.87 3.14
C GLU A 79 -10.73 -3.38 3.34
N PHE A 80 -9.96 -2.78 2.44
CA PHE A 80 -9.63 -1.35 2.51
C PHE A 80 -10.74 -0.45 1.99
N ALA A 81 -11.54 -0.91 1.01
CA ALA A 81 -12.67 -0.15 0.48
C ALA A 81 -13.73 0.11 1.56
N LYS A 82 -13.93 -0.84 2.48
CA LYS A 82 -14.87 -0.67 3.61
C LYS A 82 -14.52 0.49 4.55
N LEU A 83 -13.27 0.94 4.57
CA LEU A 83 -12.90 2.10 5.38
C LEU A 83 -13.57 3.37 4.86
N LEU A 84 -13.82 3.45 3.55
CA LEU A 84 -14.51 4.60 2.93
C LEU A 84 -15.98 4.66 3.33
N ASP A 85 -16.61 3.53 3.64
CA ASP A 85 -18.02 3.48 4.10
C ASP A 85 -18.19 4.02 5.53
N MET A 86 -17.10 4.21 6.28
CA MET A 86 -17.11 4.65 7.68
C MET A 86 -16.95 6.16 7.85
N ILE A 87 -16.85 6.89 6.74
CA ILE A 87 -16.56 8.32 6.64
C ILE A 87 -17.80 9.01 6.07
#